data_AF-A0A2H9NEC3-F1
#
_entry.id   AF-A0A2H9NEC3-F1
#
_cell.length_a   1.000
_cell.length_b   1.000
_cell.length_c   1.000
_cell.angle_alpha   90.00
_cell.angle_beta   90.00
_cell.angle_gamma   90.00
#
_symmetry.space_group_name_H-M   'P 1'
#
loop_
_entity.id
_entity.type
_entity.pdbx_description
1 polymer ?
#
loop_
_entity_poly.entity_id
_entity_poly.type
_entity_poly.pdbx_seq_one_letter_code
_entity_poly.pdbx_strand_id
1 'polypeptide(L)'
;MIFLLVFSIVGFFLGGFLLIFFYIPLVIFLYLFSISISKRTPEAALQVKRWNAFKKMLTDFSDMKNAPTTLLHIWDRYLVYAVVLGVAEELLKNLEDFATRTHQNISGVAWYYGASGIMSGSISAKQFSILSSSLSSTINSMAATSGAFSTSTSTGGGFSGGGGGGGGGGGSGAG
;
A
#
# COMPACT_ATOMS: atom_id res chain seq x y z
N MET A 1 -57.50 -5.61 -37.47
CA MET A 1 -57.19 -5.84 -36.04
C MET A 1 -56.51 -7.18 -35.78
N ILE A 2 -57.04 -8.32 -36.26
CA ILE A 2 -56.45 -9.67 -36.07
C ILE A 2 -54.98 -9.78 -36.53
N PHE A 3 -54.64 -9.28 -37.73
CA PHE A 3 -53.26 -9.37 -38.26
C PHE A 3 -52.22 -8.64 -37.40
N LEU A 4 -52.57 -7.47 -36.83
CA LEU A 4 -51.69 -6.72 -35.94
C LEU A 4 -51.48 -7.44 -34.61
N LEU A 5 -52.52 -8.10 -34.09
CA LEU A 5 -52.44 -8.93 -32.89
C LEU A 5 -51.51 -10.14 -33.10
N VAL A 6 -51.67 -10.84 -34.22
CA VAL A 6 -50.83 -12.00 -34.57
C VAL A 6 -49.37 -11.59 -34.76
N PHE A 7 -49.10 -10.49 -35.45
CA PHE A 7 -47.74 -9.97 -35.65
C PHE A 7 -47.05 -9.60 -34.33
N SER A 8 -47.77 -8.97 -33.41
CA SER A 8 -47.26 -8.61 -32.07
C SER A 8 -46.90 -9.85 -31.24
N ILE A 9 -47.77 -10.86 -31.26
CA ILE A 9 -47.56 -12.14 -30.56
C ILE A 9 -46.32 -12.85 -31.11
N VAL A 10 -46.21 -12.97 -32.44
CA VAL A 10 -45.05 -13.60 -33.08
C VAL A 10 -43.76 -12.83 -32.77
N GLY A 11 -43.78 -11.50 -32.82
CA GLY A 11 -42.62 -10.67 -32.49
C GLY A 11 -42.16 -10.82 -31.03
N PHE A 12 -43.11 -10.93 -30.10
CA PHE A 12 -42.80 -11.16 -28.68
C PHE A 12 -42.14 -12.52 -28.44
N PHE A 13 -42.68 -13.59 -29.03
CA PHE A 13 -42.10 -14.93 -28.91
C PHE A 13 -40.75 -15.04 -29.62
N LEU A 14 -40.60 -14.44 -30.80
CA LEU A 14 -39.34 -14.49 -31.56
C LEU A 14 -38.24 -13.66 -30.90
N GLY A 15 -38.58 -12.48 -30.37
CA GLY A 15 -37.65 -11.63 -29.62
C GLY A 15 -37.21 -12.27 -28.30
N GLY A 16 -38.15 -12.86 -27.56
CA GLY A 16 -37.84 -13.60 -26.33
C GLY A 16 -36.93 -14.80 -26.58
N PHE A 17 -37.18 -15.54 -27.67
CA PHE A 17 -36.34 -16.67 -28.06
C PHE A 17 -34.91 -16.25 -28.41
N LEU A 18 -34.74 -15.18 -29.20
CA LEU A 18 -33.41 -14.65 -29.54
C LEU A 18 -32.64 -14.16 -28.31
N LEU A 19 -33.31 -13.46 -27.39
CA LEU A 19 -32.68 -13.00 -26.15
C LEU A 19 -32.17 -14.17 -25.32
N ILE A 20 -32.98 -15.21 -25.12
CA ILE A 20 -32.57 -16.40 -24.36
C ILE A 20 -31.44 -17.15 -25.09
N PHE A 21 -31.55 -17.30 -26.41
CA PHE A 21 -30.59 -18.03 -27.23
C PHE A 21 -29.19 -17.39 -27.24
N PHE A 22 -29.09 -16.06 -27.17
CA PHE A 22 -27.81 -15.35 -27.09
C PHE A 22 -27.34 -15.09 -25.65
N TYR A 23 -28.26 -14.81 -24.72
CA TYR A 23 -27.92 -14.45 -23.35
C TYR A 23 -27.45 -15.65 -22.53
N ILE A 24 -28.10 -16.82 -22.66
CA ILE A 24 -27.71 -18.02 -21.92
C ILE A 24 -26.27 -18.48 -22.24
N PRO A 25 -25.84 -18.64 -23.51
CA PRO A 25 -24.46 -19.04 -23.80
C PRO A 25 -23.45 -17.96 -23.38
N LEU A 26 -23.80 -16.67 -23.42
CA LEU A 26 -22.94 -15.60 -22.93
C LEU A 26 -22.71 -15.71 -21.42
N VAL A 27 -23.76 -15.94 -20.63
CA VAL A 27 -23.65 -16.12 -19.17
C VAL A 27 -22.86 -17.37 -18.84
N ILE A 28 -23.09 -18.48 -19.56
CA ILE A 28 -22.32 -19.73 -19.40
C ILE A 28 -20.85 -19.51 -19.74
N PHE A 29 -20.56 -18.80 -20.83
CA PHE A 29 -19.20 -18.48 -21.24
C PHE A 29 -18.47 -17.63 -20.19
N LEU A 30 -19.12 -16.58 -19.67
CA LEU A 30 -18.57 -15.76 -18.60
C LEU A 30 -18.35 -16.55 -17.30
N TYR A 31 -19.28 -17.44 -16.96
CA TYR A 31 -19.16 -18.31 -15.79
C TYR A 31 -17.96 -19.27 -15.92
N LEU A 32 -17.79 -19.92 -17.07
CA LEU A 32 -16.63 -20.78 -17.35
C LEU A 32 -15.32 -19.98 -17.34
N PHE A 33 -15.32 -18.78 -17.90
CA PHE A 33 -14.15 -17.90 -17.93
C PHE A 33 -13.74 -17.46 -16.50
N SER A 34 -14.71 -17.14 -15.65
CA SER A 34 -14.49 -16.79 -14.23
C SER A 34 -13.79 -17.91 -13.45
N ILE A 35 -14.18 -19.17 -13.68
CA ILE A 35 -13.53 -20.33 -13.07
C ILE A 35 -12.09 -20.50 -13.58
N SER A 36 -11.85 -20.24 -14.87
CA SER A 36 -10.54 -20.42 -15.50
C SER A 36 -9.51 -19.38 -15.02
N ILE A 37 -9.92 -18.12 -14.84
CA ILE A 37 -9.04 -17.03 -14.37
C ILE A 37 -8.55 -17.28 -12.93
N SER A 38 -9.29 -18.04 -12.11
CA SER A 38 -8.93 -18.28 -10.71
C SER A 38 -7.93 -19.42 -10.47
N LYS A 39 -7.44 -20.10 -11.51
CA LYS A 39 -6.42 -21.13 -11.33
C LYS A 39 -5.06 -20.48 -11.07
N ARG A 40 -4.82 -20.08 -9.81
CA ARG A 40 -3.46 -19.82 -9.32
C ARG A 40 -2.60 -21.01 -9.70
N THR A 41 -1.57 -20.77 -10.51
CA THR A 41 -0.64 -21.81 -10.91
C THR A 41 -0.06 -22.47 -9.66
N PRO A 42 0.17 -23.80 -9.66
CA PRO A 42 0.73 -24.49 -8.49
C PRO A 42 2.06 -23.85 -8.05
N GLU A 43 2.81 -23.30 -9.01
CA GLU A 43 4.03 -22.53 -8.79
C GLU A 43 3.79 -21.24 -8.00
N ALA A 44 2.77 -20.44 -8.35
CA ALA A 44 2.41 -19.24 -7.61
C ALA A 44 1.98 -19.57 -6.17
N ALA A 45 1.22 -20.66 -5.98
CA ALA A 45 0.84 -21.12 -4.64
C ALA A 45 2.07 -21.50 -3.79
N LEU A 46 3.07 -22.13 -4.39
CA LEU A 46 4.33 -22.47 -3.71
C LEU A 46 5.13 -21.22 -3.33
N GLN A 47 5.22 -20.23 -4.22
CA GLN A 47 5.91 -18.97 -3.94
C GLN A 47 5.26 -18.22 -2.78
N VAL A 48 3.92 -18.15 -2.75
CA VAL A 48 3.17 -17.54 -1.63
C VAL A 48 3.46 -18.26 -0.31
N LYS A 49 3.50 -19.60 -0.32
CA LYS A 49 3.89 -20.38 0.87
C LYS A 49 5.30 -20.05 1.36
N ARG A 50 6.27 -19.93 0.44
CA ARG A 50 7.66 -19.56 0.78
C ARG A 50 7.74 -18.16 1.39
N TRP A 51 7.06 -17.17 0.81
CA TRP A 51 7.01 -15.81 1.36
C TRP A 51 6.33 -15.75 2.73
N ASN A 52 5.26 -16.52 2.93
CA ASN A 52 4.61 -16.61 4.24
C ASN A 52 5.50 -17.27 5.31
N ALA A 53 6.24 -18.32 4.94
CA ALA A 53 7.21 -18.94 5.83
C ALA A 53 8.35 -17.97 6.20
N PHE A 54 8.85 -17.21 5.22
CA PHE A 54 9.86 -16.18 5.45
C PHE A 54 9.33 -15.04 6.33
N LYS A 55 8.09 -14.56 6.11
CA LYS A 55 7.41 -13.60 6.99
C LYS A 55 7.35 -14.11 8.42
N LYS A 56 6.94 -15.37 8.62
CA LYS A 56 6.88 -16.00 9.95
C LYS A 56 8.26 -16.04 10.61
N MET A 57 9.31 -16.37 9.86
CA MET A 57 10.69 -16.36 10.36
C MET A 57 11.14 -14.97 10.85
N LEU A 58 10.67 -13.89 10.21
CA LEU A 58 10.98 -12.51 10.60
C LEU A 58 10.18 -12.03 11.83
N THR A 59 9.02 -12.62 12.11
CA THR A 59 8.16 -12.20 13.24
C THR A 59 8.33 -13.08 14.46
N ASP A 60 8.67 -14.35 14.27
CA ASP A 60 8.74 -15.35 15.33
C ASP A 60 10.20 -15.59 15.76
N PHE A 61 10.68 -14.73 16.65
CA PHE A 61 11.96 -14.90 17.33
C PHE A 61 11.84 -15.81 18.58
N SER A 62 10.64 -16.26 18.93
CA SER A 62 10.37 -16.96 20.19
C SER A 62 10.92 -18.39 20.18
N ASP A 63 10.86 -19.07 19.03
CA ASP A 63 11.53 -20.37 18.84
C ASP A 63 13.05 -20.25 18.66
N MET A 64 13.58 -19.02 18.59
CA MET A 64 15.00 -18.74 18.43
C MET A 64 15.74 -18.62 19.77
N LYS A 65 15.63 -19.63 20.65
CA LYS A 65 16.59 -19.80 21.77
C LYS A 65 18.05 -19.90 21.26
N ASN A 66 18.20 -20.17 19.97
CA ASN A 66 19.43 -20.15 19.18
C ASN A 66 19.30 -19.21 17.97
N ALA A 67 18.81 -17.98 18.13
CA ALA A 67 18.83 -17.00 17.04
C ALA A 67 20.25 -16.97 16.46
N PRO A 68 20.46 -17.32 15.18
CA PRO A 68 21.80 -17.40 14.67
C PRO A 68 22.38 -16.01 14.79
N THR A 69 23.52 -15.87 15.47
CA THR A 69 24.33 -14.65 15.53
C THR A 69 24.55 -14.05 14.13
N THR A 70 24.46 -14.89 13.09
CA THR A 70 24.38 -14.53 11.68
C THR A 70 23.26 -13.55 11.33
N LEU A 71 22.06 -13.67 11.92
CA LEU A 71 20.92 -12.79 11.64
C LEU A 71 21.25 -11.34 12.04
N LEU A 72 21.96 -11.15 13.16
CA LEU A 72 22.39 -9.84 13.63
C LEU A 72 23.32 -9.14 12.65
N HIS A 73 24.18 -9.90 11.95
CA HIS A 73 25.12 -9.36 10.98
C HIS A 73 24.47 -8.91 9.67
N ILE A 74 23.32 -9.49 9.30
CA ILE A 74 22.66 -9.24 8.01
C ILE A 74 21.25 -8.65 8.16
N TRP A 75 20.88 -8.25 9.37
CA TRP A 75 19.56 -7.76 9.68
C TRP A 75 19.18 -6.50 8.89
N ASP A 76 20.16 -5.65 8.56
CA ASP A 76 19.99 -4.47 7.71
C ASP A 76 19.29 -4.79 6.37
N ARG A 77 19.69 -5.91 5.74
CA ARG A 77 19.08 -6.38 4.49
C ARG A 77 17.69 -6.95 4.73
N TYR A 78 17.49 -7.68 5.83
CA TYR A 78 16.18 -8.25 6.18
C TYR A 78 15.16 -7.19 6.58
N LEU A 79 15.59 -6.06 7.12
CA LEU A 79 14.72 -4.94 7.43
C LEU A 79 14.01 -4.44 6.16
N VAL A 80 14.72 -4.31 5.04
CA VAL A 80 14.12 -3.91 3.74
C VAL A 80 13.01 -4.87 3.32
N TYR A 81 13.23 -6.18 3.43
CA TYR A 81 12.20 -7.17 3.12
C TYR A 81 11.03 -7.14 4.11
N ALA A 82 11.30 -6.89 5.39
CA ALA A 82 10.28 -6.77 6.41
C ALA A 82 9.37 -5.55 6.18
N VAL A 83 9.91 -4.44 5.66
CA VAL A 83 9.13 -3.27 5.24
C VAL A 83 8.16 -3.66 4.13
N VAL A 84 8.63 -4.36 3.09
CA VAL A 84 7.78 -4.83 1.98
C VAL A 84 6.70 -5.80 2.46
N LEU A 85 7.02 -6.66 3.42
CA LEU A 85 6.08 -7.63 3.99
C LEU A 85 5.17 -7.06 5.09
N GLY A 86 5.35 -5.79 5.47
CA GLY A 86 4.56 -5.10 6.48
C GLY A 86 4.79 -5.60 7.92
N VAL A 87 5.97 -6.17 8.22
CA VAL A 87 6.33 -6.72 9.54
C VAL A 87 7.58 -6.08 10.14
N ALA A 88 8.01 -4.94 9.60
CA ALA A 88 9.20 -4.24 10.07
C ALA A 88 9.12 -3.82 11.55
N GLU A 89 7.98 -3.32 12.02
CA GLU A 89 7.80 -2.92 13.43
C GLU A 89 7.97 -4.09 14.40
N GLU A 90 7.41 -5.26 14.06
CA GLU A 90 7.47 -6.47 14.88
C GLU A 90 8.89 -7.04 14.93
N LEU A 91 9.56 -7.08 13.77
CA LEU A 91 10.98 -7.46 13.66
C LEU A 91 11.88 -6.55 14.51
N LEU A 92 11.69 -5.22 14.42
CA LEU A 92 12.45 -4.23 15.19
C LEU A 92 12.25 -4.41 16.71
N LYS A 93 11.02 -4.65 17.14
CA LYS A 93 10.68 -4.85 18.55
C LYS A 93 11.34 -6.11 19.11
N ASN A 94 11.32 -7.20 18.35
CA ASN A 94 11.96 -8.45 18.75
C ASN A 94 13.47 -8.33 18.84
N LEU A 95 14.08 -7.53 17.96
CA LEU A 95 15.52 -7.27 18.02
C LEU A 95 15.93 -6.37 19.17
N GLU A 96 15.12 -5.37 19.50
CA GLU A 96 15.33 -4.55 20.69
C GLU A 96 15.27 -5.41 21.98
N ASP A 97 14.30 -6.33 22.07
CA ASP A 97 14.22 -7.32 23.16
C ASP A 97 15.45 -8.26 23.18
N PHE A 98 15.86 -8.78 22.03
CA PHE A 98 17.05 -9.63 21.92
C PHE A 98 18.34 -8.90 22.34
N ALA A 99 18.56 -7.68 21.85
CA ALA A 99 19.72 -6.85 22.21
C ALA A 99 19.78 -6.57 23.72
N THR A 100 18.62 -6.30 24.32
CA THR A 100 18.48 -6.07 25.76
C THR A 100 18.84 -7.32 26.56
N ARG A 101 18.41 -8.50 26.12
CA ARG A 101 18.68 -9.79 26.78
C ARG A 101 20.13 -10.26 26.64
N THR A 102 20.77 -9.98 25.49
CA THR A 102 22.12 -10.48 25.18
C THR A 102 23.22 -9.45 25.46
N HIS A 103 22.87 -8.23 25.89
CA HIS A 103 23.79 -7.09 26.05
C HIS A 103 24.65 -6.80 24.80
N GLN A 104 24.17 -7.18 23.61
CA GLN A 104 24.84 -6.95 22.35
C GLN A 104 24.31 -5.68 21.69
N ASN A 105 25.21 -4.81 21.27
CA ASN A 105 24.84 -3.66 20.44
C ASN A 105 24.55 -4.14 19.01
N ILE A 106 23.32 -3.93 18.56
CA ILE A 106 22.98 -4.11 17.14
C ILE A 106 23.62 -2.95 16.38
N SER A 107 24.42 -3.27 15.37
CA SER A 107 25.03 -2.26 14.51
C SER A 107 23.94 -1.41 13.83
N GLY A 108 24.20 -0.11 13.70
CA GLY A 108 23.28 0.82 13.03
C GLY A 108 22.97 0.40 11.60
N VAL A 109 21.78 0.76 11.13
CA VAL A 109 21.30 0.48 9.79
C VAL A 109 22.01 1.43 8.81
N ALA A 110 22.84 0.90 7.92
CA ALA A 110 23.77 1.70 7.12
C ALA A 110 23.07 2.70 6.17
N TRP A 111 21.83 2.38 5.76
CA TRP A 111 21.01 3.24 4.91
C TRP A 111 20.14 4.24 5.69
N TYR A 112 20.02 4.10 7.01
CA TYR A 112 19.16 4.95 7.83
C TYR A 112 19.97 6.04 8.52
N TYR A 113 19.71 7.28 8.12
CA TYR A 113 20.29 8.47 8.76
C TYR A 113 19.23 9.09 9.66
N GLY A 114 19.41 8.96 10.97
CA GLY A 114 18.58 9.66 11.93
C GLY A 114 18.73 11.19 11.80
N ALA A 115 17.73 11.94 12.26
CA ALA A 115 17.68 13.40 12.19
C ALA A 115 18.90 14.13 12.82
N SER A 116 19.68 13.43 13.64
CA SER A 116 20.91 13.95 14.25
C SER A 116 22.15 13.92 13.35
N GLY A 117 22.09 13.41 12.11
CA GLY A 117 23.25 13.35 11.20
C GLY A 117 24.37 12.39 11.66
N ILE A 118 24.13 11.57 12.69
CA ILE A 118 25.08 10.58 13.20
C ILE A 118 24.90 9.29 12.39
N MET A 119 25.96 8.84 11.71
CA MET A 119 26.06 7.58 10.92
C MET A 119 25.83 6.27 11.72
N SER A 120 25.36 6.37 12.97
CA SER A 120 25.33 5.26 13.93
C SER A 120 24.01 5.18 14.71
N GLY A 121 22.91 5.70 14.16
CA GLY A 121 21.60 5.56 14.77
C GLY A 121 21.04 4.15 14.55
N SER A 122 20.99 3.33 15.60
CA SER A 122 20.12 2.14 15.58
C SER A 122 18.68 2.60 15.39
N ILE A 123 17.98 1.99 14.43
CA ILE A 123 16.56 2.28 14.22
C ILE A 123 15.74 1.44 15.21
N SER A 124 14.97 2.10 16.09
CA SER A 124 14.02 1.42 16.99
C SER A 124 12.65 1.31 16.33
N ALA A 125 11.83 0.35 16.79
CA ALA A 125 10.44 0.18 16.37
C ALA A 125 9.64 1.49 16.44
N LYS A 126 9.86 2.31 17.49
CA LYS A 126 9.18 3.60 17.65
C LYS A 126 9.57 4.61 16.57
N GLN A 127 10.86 4.72 16.27
CA GLN A 127 11.36 5.63 15.24
C GLN A 127 10.86 5.21 13.85
N PHE A 128 10.84 3.91 13.59
CA PHE A 128 10.28 3.37 12.36
C PHE A 128 8.78 3.65 12.23
N SER A 129 8.00 3.54 13.31
CA SER A 129 6.56 3.85 13.28
C SER A 129 6.27 5.33 13.00
N ILE A 130 7.11 6.23 13.52
CA ILE A 130 7.03 7.66 13.21
C ILE A 130 7.39 7.91 11.73
N LEU A 131 8.44 7.24 11.23
CA LEU A 131 8.85 7.33 9.83
C LEU A 131 7.75 6.80 8.89
N SER A 132 7.17 5.63 9.20
CA SER A 132 6.11 5.01 8.40
C SER A 132 4.86 5.88 8.36
N SER A 133 4.49 6.49 9.48
CA SER A 133 3.37 7.43 9.58
C SER A 133 3.61 8.71 8.76
N SER A 134 4.82 9.26 8.84
CA SER A 134 5.20 10.48 8.09
C SER A 134 5.31 10.22 6.58
N LEU A 135 5.78 9.04 6.19
CA LEU A 135 5.81 8.63 4.79
C LEU A 135 4.40 8.42 4.26
N SER A 136 3.53 7.76 5.04
CA SER A 136 2.13 7.54 4.67
C SER A 136 1.37 8.86 4.50
N SER A 137 1.57 9.83 5.41
CA SER A 137 0.95 11.15 5.29
C SER A 137 1.47 11.92 4.07
N THR A 138 2.76 11.81 3.75
CA THR A 138 3.35 12.42 2.55
C THR A 138 2.78 11.80 1.29
N ILE A 139 2.72 10.47 1.20
CA ILE A 139 2.14 9.75 0.05
C ILE A 139 0.66 10.13 -0.13
N ASN A 140 -0.11 10.18 0.96
CA ASN A 140 -1.51 10.59 0.91
C ASN A 140 -1.67 12.04 0.44
N SER A 141 -0.79 12.94 0.88
CA SER A 141 -0.77 14.35 0.44
C SER A 141 -0.40 14.46 -1.04
N MET A 142 0.55 13.67 -1.52
CA MET A 142 0.90 13.58 -2.94
C MET A 142 -0.24 13.00 -3.77
N ALA A 143 -0.92 11.96 -3.30
CA ALA A 143 -2.08 11.36 -3.96
C ALA A 143 -3.27 12.34 -4.07
N ALA A 144 -3.51 13.14 -3.03
CA ALA A 144 -4.49 14.22 -3.06
C ALA A 144 -4.10 15.31 -4.08
N THR A 145 -2.81 15.60 -4.22
CA THR A 145 -2.29 16.57 -5.19
C THR A 145 -2.34 16.03 -6.63
N SER A 146 -2.05 14.75 -6.86
CA SER A 146 -2.19 14.12 -8.19
C SER A 146 -3.65 13.96 -8.62
N GLY A 147 -4.58 13.74 -7.68
CA GLY A 147 -6.02 13.83 -7.94
C GLY A 147 -6.46 15.21 -8.45
N ALA A 148 -5.85 16.28 -7.95
CA ALA A 148 -6.11 17.65 -8.42
C ALA A 148 -5.60 17.92 -9.85
N PHE A 149 -4.57 17.20 -10.31
CA PHE A 149 -4.07 17.30 -11.69
C PHE A 149 -4.87 16.45 -12.71
N SER A 150 -5.61 15.44 -12.27
CA SER A 150 -6.47 14.61 -13.15
C SER A 150 -7.84 15.24 -13.50
N THR A 151 -8.16 16.41 -12.96
CA THR A 151 -9.37 17.18 -13.29
C THR A 151 -9.02 18.58 -13.75
N SER A 152 -8.66 18.75 -15.03
CA SER A 152 -8.77 20.05 -15.70
C SER A 152 -8.87 19.92 -17.23
N THR A 153 -9.91 19.23 -17.68
CA THR A 153 -10.54 19.60 -18.96
C THR A 153 -11.64 20.62 -18.62
N SER A 154 -11.55 21.80 -19.23
CA SER A 154 -12.55 22.86 -19.35
C SER A 154 -12.49 24.09 -18.41
N THR A 155 -12.40 25.25 -19.10
CA THR A 155 -13.05 26.53 -18.83
C THR A 155 -12.28 27.57 -18.00
N GLY A 156 -11.99 28.71 -18.64
CA GLY A 156 -11.16 29.80 -18.14
C GLY A 156 -11.84 30.82 -17.22
N GLY A 157 -11.07 31.87 -16.93
CA GLY A 157 -11.44 33.02 -16.10
C GLY A 157 -10.85 32.91 -14.68
N GLY A 158 -10.20 33.89 -14.09
CA GLY A 158 -9.83 35.24 -14.49
C GLY A 158 -8.87 35.78 -13.41
N PHE A 159 -7.88 36.56 -13.81
CA PHE A 159 -7.01 37.30 -12.88
C PHE A 159 -7.73 38.59 -12.48
N SER A 160 -8.14 38.71 -11.22
CA SER A 160 -8.46 40.00 -10.60
C SER A 160 -8.49 39.85 -9.07
N GLY A 161 -7.75 40.69 -8.37
CA GLY A 161 -7.74 40.72 -6.92
C GLY A 161 -6.56 41.48 -6.35
N GLY A 162 -6.37 42.72 -6.79
CA GLY A 162 -5.51 43.66 -6.09
C GLY A 162 -6.10 44.07 -4.74
N GLY A 163 -5.24 44.41 -3.79
CA GLY A 163 -5.60 45.00 -2.51
C GLY A 163 -4.36 45.44 -1.75
N GLY A 164 -4.20 46.75 -1.57
CA GLY A 164 -3.08 47.38 -0.85
C GLY A 164 -3.44 47.83 0.58
N GLY A 165 -2.49 48.54 1.21
CA GLY A 165 -2.54 49.16 2.54
C GLY A 165 -1.56 48.47 3.51
N GLY A 166 -0.51 49.10 4.06
CA GLY A 166 -0.44 50.34 4.85
C GLY A 166 -0.19 49.88 6.30
N GLY A 167 0.95 50.06 6.96
CA GLY A 167 1.59 51.31 7.40
C GLY A 167 1.90 51.21 8.92
N GLY A 168 3.12 51.56 9.32
CA GLY A 168 3.44 52.18 10.62
C GLY A 168 3.66 51.32 11.87
N GLY A 169 4.72 51.65 12.62
CA GLY A 169 4.77 51.44 14.07
C GLY A 169 6.12 50.96 14.61
N GLY A 170 7.01 51.90 14.95
CA GLY A 170 8.27 51.61 15.64
C GLY A 170 8.12 51.22 17.10
N GLY A 171 9.23 50.79 17.70
CA GLY A 171 9.31 50.51 19.14
C GLY A 171 10.65 49.92 19.53
N SER A 172 11.62 50.80 19.78
CA SER A 172 12.85 50.55 20.52
C SER A 172 12.57 49.97 21.91
N GLY A 173 13.38 49.01 22.35
CA GLY A 173 13.41 48.54 23.74
C GLY A 173 14.65 47.74 24.03
N ALA A 174 15.69 48.43 24.53
CA ALA A 174 16.86 47.85 25.16
C ALA A 174 16.51 47.44 26.61
N GLY A 175 17.08 46.32 27.06
CA GLY A 175 16.99 45.80 28.42
C GLY A 175 17.61 44.42 28.48
#